data_AF-A0A7K7YY91-F1
#
_entry.id   AF-A0A7K7YY91-F1
#
_cell.length_a   1.000
_cell.length_b   1.000
_cell.length_c   1.000
_cell.angle_alpha   90.00
_cell.angle_beta   90.00
_cell.angle_gamma   90.00
#
_symmetry.space_group_name_H-M   'P 1'
#
loop_
_entity.id
_entity.type
_entity.pdbx_description
1 polymer ?
#
loop_
_entity_poly.entity_id
_entity_poly.type
_entity_poly.pdbx_seq_one_letter_code
_entity_poly.pdbx_strand_id
1 'polypeptide(L)'
;GTWIFLLLTLSLILAEGGKILMVPQDGSHWLSMCPVVEKLQQKVHKVVVVVPTSLHMKSKEPQNYTVKVYPIPYTDEYLGEMLKTYVNAHFIEQSVWNVVLTSYQSAIEFSSVFFTKCKSLLQKKELMQYLKESRFDVVFTDPILMYGPLVAEYLSVPFVYFLRGFPCGMDSAATQCPSPPSYVPRFFLDGSDSRMFSQQVKTMLGNLLELFYCKPIYDNFEELAYEVFKKKATVTELLSQLLSHGSIWLRRIDFVFEYPMPVMPNMVFIGGIHCGEKKKPLSQ
;
A
#
# COMPACT_ATOMS: atom_id res chain seq x y z
N GLY A 1 -5.26 -14.09 -45.33
CA GLY A 1 -4.84 -15.07 -44.31
C GLY A 1 -3.42 -14.82 -43.85
N THR A 2 -2.44 -15.06 -44.71
CA THR A 2 -0.99 -15.04 -44.40
C THR A 2 -0.47 -13.69 -43.92
N TRP A 3 -0.93 -12.58 -44.50
CA TRP A 3 -0.56 -11.22 -44.08
C TRP A 3 -1.08 -10.84 -42.70
N ILE A 4 -2.28 -11.32 -42.34
CA ILE A 4 -2.87 -11.11 -41.01
C ILE A 4 -2.09 -11.91 -39.97
N PHE A 5 -1.71 -13.15 -40.31
CA PHE A 5 -0.84 -13.98 -39.47
C PHE A 5 0.54 -13.35 -39.30
N LEU A 6 1.14 -12.81 -40.36
CA LEU A 6 2.44 -12.15 -40.31
C LEU A 6 2.40 -10.89 -39.44
N LEU A 7 1.35 -10.07 -39.60
CA LEU A 7 1.12 -8.87 -38.78
C LEU A 7 0.89 -9.22 -37.30
N LEU A 8 0.13 -10.29 -37.01
CA LEU A 8 -0.07 -10.79 -35.65
C LEU A 8 1.23 -11.34 -35.03
N THR A 9 2.06 -12.03 -35.82
CA THR A 9 3.37 -12.49 -35.33
C THR A 9 4.35 -11.34 -35.14
N LEU A 10 4.34 -10.32 -36.02
CA LEU A 10 5.19 -9.15 -35.86
C LEU A 10 4.79 -8.31 -34.64
N SER A 11 3.49 -8.13 -34.38
CA SER A 11 3.01 -7.39 -33.22
C SER A 11 3.30 -8.11 -31.90
N LEU A 12 3.31 -9.44 -31.89
CA LEU A 12 3.76 -10.24 -30.74
C LEU A 12 5.28 -10.14 -30.50
N ILE A 13 6.08 -9.99 -31.57
CA ILE A 13 7.55 -9.83 -31.50
C ILE A 13 7.94 -8.40 -31.11
N LEU A 14 7.13 -7.40 -31.46
CA LEU A 14 7.36 -5.97 -31.22
C LEU A 14 6.62 -5.41 -29.99
N ALA A 15 6.08 -6.26 -29.12
CA ALA A 15 5.41 -5.80 -27.91
C ALA A 15 6.42 -5.13 -26.98
N GLU A 16 6.49 -3.80 -27.02
CA GLU A 16 7.30 -3.01 -26.10
C GLU A 16 6.63 -3.00 -24.72
N GLY A 17 7.39 -3.34 -23.67
CA GLY A 17 6.87 -3.30 -22.31
C GLY A 17 6.61 -1.86 -21.87
N GLY A 18 5.49 -1.65 -21.17
CA GLY A 18 5.15 -0.35 -20.59
C GLY A 18 6.19 0.17 -19.59
N LYS A 19 6.24 1.49 -19.43
CA LYS A 19 7.07 2.22 -18.48
C LYS A 19 6.32 2.40 -17.16
N ILE A 20 6.83 1.76 -16.11
CA ILE A 20 6.18 1.65 -14.82
C ILE A 20 6.92 2.53 -13.81
N LEU A 21 6.18 3.44 -13.17
CA LEU A 21 6.67 4.14 -11.99
C LEU A 21 6.29 3.33 -10.77
N MET A 22 7.26 2.99 -9.95
CA MET A 22 7.02 2.29 -8.72
C MET A 22 7.21 3.22 -7.53
N VAL A 23 6.17 3.30 -6.70
CA VAL A 23 6.14 4.07 -5.46
C VAL A 23 5.88 3.11 -4.28
N PRO A 24 6.93 2.44 -3.79
CA PRO A 24 6.84 1.48 -2.69
C PRO A 24 6.76 2.15 -1.30
N GLN A 25 6.43 1.35 -0.29
CA GLN A 25 6.73 1.64 1.12
C GLN A 25 7.97 0.89 1.59
N ASP A 26 8.59 1.39 2.65
CA ASP A 26 9.82 0.85 3.24
C ASP A 26 9.61 -0.51 3.92
N GLY A 27 10.71 -1.21 4.22
CA GLY A 27 10.72 -2.45 5.00
C GLY A 27 10.01 -3.63 4.32
N SER A 28 9.12 -4.30 5.06
CA SER A 28 8.41 -5.50 4.60
C SER A 28 7.58 -5.27 3.33
N HIS A 29 7.09 -4.05 3.13
CA HIS A 29 6.34 -3.66 1.94
C HIS A 29 7.23 -3.69 0.70
N TRP A 30 8.42 -3.09 0.78
CA TRP A 30 9.41 -3.15 -0.29
C TRP A 30 9.83 -4.58 -0.61
N LEU A 31 10.18 -5.37 0.41
CA LEU A 31 10.54 -6.79 0.24
C LEU A 31 9.46 -7.61 -0.47
N SER A 32 8.20 -7.24 -0.27
CA SER A 32 7.05 -7.87 -0.94
C SER A 32 6.94 -7.50 -2.42
N MET A 33 7.30 -6.26 -2.75
CA MET A 33 7.19 -5.75 -4.11
C MET A 33 8.43 -6.06 -4.96
N CYS A 34 9.61 -6.23 -4.38
CA CYS A 34 10.86 -6.51 -5.11
C CYS A 34 10.72 -7.67 -6.12
N PRO A 35 10.17 -8.85 -5.78
CA PRO A 35 10.04 -9.94 -6.74
C PRO A 35 9.11 -9.58 -7.91
N VAL A 36 8.12 -8.72 -7.68
CA VAL A 36 7.22 -8.23 -8.74
C VAL A 36 7.99 -7.34 -9.71
N VAL A 37 8.88 -6.48 -9.21
CA VAL A 37 9.76 -5.64 -10.06
C VAL A 37 10.59 -6.50 -10.99
N GLU A 38 11.26 -7.51 -10.44
CA GLU A 38 12.10 -8.42 -11.21
C GLU A 38 11.30 -9.12 -12.32
N LYS A 39 10.07 -9.55 -11.99
CA LYS A 39 9.17 -10.19 -12.98
C LYS A 39 8.69 -9.22 -14.05
N LEU A 40 8.36 -7.97 -13.70
CA LEU A 40 7.99 -6.95 -14.67
C LEU A 40 9.14 -6.67 -15.64
N GLN A 41 10.37 -6.61 -15.15
CA GLN A 41 11.55 -6.43 -16.00
C GLN A 41 11.80 -7.62 -16.92
N GLN A 42 11.64 -8.86 -16.42
CA GLN A 42 11.71 -10.07 -17.26
C GLN A 42 10.65 -10.06 -18.37
N LYS A 43 9.57 -9.30 -18.19
CA LYS A 43 8.53 -9.06 -19.20
C LYS A 43 8.76 -7.77 -20.01
N VAL A 44 10.00 -7.27 -20.04
CA VAL A 44 10.45 -6.14 -20.88
C VAL A 44 9.86 -4.78 -20.44
N HIS A 45 9.25 -4.68 -19.26
CA HIS A 45 8.81 -3.40 -18.71
C HIS A 45 9.99 -2.54 -18.23
N LYS A 46 9.93 -1.23 -18.52
CA LYS A 46 10.90 -0.26 -18.04
C LYS A 46 10.46 0.22 -16.66
N VAL A 47 11.12 -0.22 -15.59
CA VAL A 47 10.74 0.13 -14.21
C VAL A 47 11.64 1.23 -13.65
N VAL A 48 11.02 2.26 -13.08
CA VAL A 48 11.69 3.29 -12.27
C VAL A 48 11.14 3.22 -10.85
N VAL A 49 12.01 3.02 -9.87
CA VAL A 49 11.63 2.93 -8.46
C VAL A 49 12.04 4.20 -7.74
N VAL A 50 11.10 4.83 -7.03
CA VAL A 50 11.37 6.01 -6.20
C VAL A 50 11.49 5.57 -4.75
N VAL A 51 12.63 5.85 -4.11
CA VAL A 51 12.91 5.41 -2.73
C VAL A 51 13.44 6.58 -1.88
N PRO A 52 13.13 6.63 -0.58
CA PRO A 52 13.75 7.57 0.34
C PRO A 52 15.24 7.23 0.55
N THR A 53 16.02 8.15 1.12
CA THR A 53 17.45 7.95 1.43
C THR A 53 17.75 6.81 2.45
N SER A 54 16.74 6.14 3.02
CA SER A 54 16.92 5.07 4.01
C SER A 54 17.70 3.86 3.47
N LEU A 55 18.53 3.25 4.33
CA LEU A 55 19.29 2.02 4.06
C LEU A 55 18.39 0.80 3.81
N HIS A 56 17.16 0.77 4.35
CA HIS A 56 16.29 -0.42 4.30
C HIS A 56 15.73 -0.73 2.90
N MET A 57 15.82 0.22 1.95
CA MET A 57 15.41 0.03 0.56
C MET A 57 16.57 0.00 -0.44
N LYS A 58 17.80 0.21 0.03
CA LYS A 58 18.99 0.15 -0.84
C LYS A 58 19.34 -1.30 -1.10
N SER A 59 19.19 -1.74 -2.35
CA SER A 59 19.69 -3.04 -2.77
C SER A 59 21.20 -3.11 -2.55
N LYS A 60 21.68 -4.23 -2.00
CA LYS A 60 23.11 -4.56 -1.91
C LYS A 60 23.68 -5.06 -3.25
N GLU A 61 22.80 -5.49 -4.16
CA GLU A 61 23.17 -6.02 -5.47
C GLU A 61 22.86 -5.03 -6.60
N PRO A 62 23.60 -5.10 -7.73
CA PRO A 62 23.30 -4.30 -8.92
C PRO A 62 21.88 -4.59 -9.40
N GLN A 63 21.08 -3.54 -9.53
CA GLN A 63 19.71 -3.65 -9.98
C GLN A 63 19.60 -3.26 -11.45
N ASN A 64 18.84 -4.04 -12.21
CA ASN A 64 18.59 -3.76 -13.62
C ASN A 64 17.49 -2.69 -13.84
N TYR A 65 16.95 -2.11 -12.76
CA TYR A 65 15.96 -1.03 -12.81
C TYR A 65 16.58 0.30 -12.40
N THR A 66 15.93 1.40 -12.83
CA THR A 66 16.37 2.74 -12.44
C THR A 66 15.87 3.07 -11.04
N VAL A 67 16.77 3.54 -10.17
CA VAL A 67 16.41 4.03 -8.83
C VAL A 67 16.51 5.55 -8.79
N LYS A 68 15.48 6.20 -8.26
CA LYS A 68 15.46 7.63 -7.94
C LYS A 68 15.34 7.80 -6.44
N VAL A 69 16.31 8.50 -5.85
CA VAL A 69 16.37 8.70 -4.40
C VAL A 69 15.93 10.12 -4.05
N TYR A 70 15.16 10.27 -2.97
CA TYR A 70 14.82 11.58 -2.39
C TYR A 70 15.18 11.63 -0.89
N PRO A 71 15.63 12.79 -0.40
CA PRO A 71 15.99 12.95 1.00
C PRO A 71 14.76 12.92 1.91
N ILE A 72 14.95 12.36 3.10
CA ILE A 72 13.98 12.39 4.19
C ILE A 72 14.67 12.92 5.45
N PRO A 73 13.94 13.56 6.38
CA PRO A 73 14.54 14.17 7.57
C PRO A 73 14.83 13.16 8.70
N TYR A 74 14.80 11.86 8.40
CA TYR A 74 15.02 10.80 9.38
C TYR A 74 16.32 10.05 9.08
N THR A 75 17.08 9.75 10.13
CA THR A 75 18.24 8.87 10.04
C THR A 75 17.81 7.40 10.13
N ASP A 76 18.66 6.49 9.69
CA ASP A 76 18.38 5.06 9.80
C ASP A 76 18.38 4.59 11.26
N GLU A 77 19.17 5.22 12.15
CA GLU A 77 19.14 4.96 13.59
C GLU A 77 17.78 5.30 14.19
N TYR A 78 17.21 6.46 13.83
CA TYR A 78 15.88 6.86 14.29
C TYR A 78 14.79 5.87 13.83
N LEU A 79 14.81 5.48 12.55
CA LEU A 79 13.86 4.51 12.02
C LEU A 79 14.01 3.12 12.69
N GLY A 80 15.26 2.70 12.96
CA GLY A 80 15.56 1.46 13.66
C GLY A 80 15.10 1.47 15.12
N GLU A 81 15.28 2.59 15.83
CA GLU A 81 14.79 2.76 17.20
C GLU A 81 13.27 2.74 17.25
N MET A 82 12.60 3.44 16.35
CA MET A 82 11.13 3.44 16.25
C MET A 82 10.58 2.03 15.99
N LEU A 83 11.21 1.25 15.09
CA LEU A 83 10.85 -0.16 14.88
C LEU A 83 11.08 -1.00 16.14
N LYS A 84 12.19 -0.81 16.85
CA LYS A 84 12.51 -1.52 18.09
C LYS A 84 11.47 -1.22 19.18
N THR A 85 11.10 0.05 19.34
CA THR A 85 10.06 0.48 20.28
C THR A 85 8.71 -0.15 19.94
N TYR A 86 8.33 -0.17 18.66
CA TYR A 86 7.13 -0.86 18.19
C TYR A 86 7.15 -2.35 18.56
N VAL A 87 8.22 -3.07 18.22
CA VAL A 87 8.33 -4.51 18.53
C VAL A 87 8.25 -4.74 20.04
N ASN A 88 8.99 -3.99 20.84
CA ASN A 88 8.95 -4.15 22.30
C ASN A 88 7.56 -3.87 22.87
N ALA A 89 6.86 -2.86 22.33
CA ALA A 89 5.54 -2.48 22.80
C ALA A 89 4.43 -3.45 22.35
N HIS A 90 4.60 -4.21 21.27
CA HIS A 90 3.56 -5.11 20.74
C HIS A 90 3.77 -6.59 21.04
N PHE A 91 4.99 -7.00 21.41
CA PHE A 91 5.32 -8.41 21.66
C PHE A 91 5.39 -8.77 23.15
N ILE A 92 4.99 -7.85 24.04
CA ILE A 92 4.83 -8.10 25.48
C ILE A 92 3.36 -8.35 25.80
N GLU A 93 3.10 -9.33 26.65
CA GLU A 93 1.74 -9.64 27.13
C GLU A 93 1.12 -8.42 27.83
N GLN A 94 -0.07 -8.04 27.39
CA GLN A 94 -0.76 -6.83 27.83
C GLN A 94 -2.25 -7.10 28.02
N SER A 95 -2.88 -6.28 28.86
CA SER A 95 -4.34 -6.22 28.91
C SER A 95 -4.89 -5.72 27.56
N VAL A 96 -6.12 -6.12 27.23
CA VAL A 96 -6.77 -5.73 25.97
C VAL A 96 -6.81 -4.21 25.77
N TRP A 97 -7.02 -3.44 26.84
CA TRP A 97 -7.03 -1.98 26.78
C TRP A 97 -5.66 -1.39 26.48
N ASN A 98 -4.60 -1.95 27.05
CA ASN A 98 -3.24 -1.53 26.74
C ASN A 98 -2.89 -1.86 25.29
N VAL A 99 -3.29 -3.04 24.77
CA VAL A 99 -3.11 -3.38 23.35
C VAL A 99 -3.75 -2.33 22.44
N VAL A 100 -4.99 -1.92 22.72
CA VAL A 100 -5.69 -0.89 21.93
C VAL A 100 -4.96 0.44 21.99
N LEU A 101 -4.56 0.91 23.18
CA LEU A 101 -3.85 2.18 23.36
C LEU A 101 -2.49 2.18 22.66
N THR A 102 -1.69 1.14 22.89
CA THR A 102 -0.36 0.95 22.30
C THR A 102 -0.46 0.89 20.77
N SER A 103 -1.46 0.17 20.23
CA SER A 103 -1.74 0.10 18.80
C SER A 103 -2.09 1.45 18.19
N TYR A 104 -2.94 2.21 18.88
CA TYR A 104 -3.31 3.55 18.44
C TYR A 104 -2.10 4.49 18.43
N GLN A 105 -1.30 4.50 19.49
CA GLN A 105 -0.09 5.32 19.58
C GLN A 105 0.90 4.98 18.47
N SER A 106 1.16 3.69 18.24
CA SER A 106 2.01 3.24 17.14
C SER A 106 1.45 3.68 15.78
N ALA A 107 0.14 3.54 15.56
CA ALA A 107 -0.47 3.96 14.29
C ALA A 107 -0.25 5.45 14.00
N ILE A 108 -0.36 6.32 15.01
CA ILE A 108 -0.09 7.76 14.90
C ILE A 108 1.39 8.05 14.64
N GLU A 109 2.30 7.37 15.34
CA GLU A 109 3.73 7.56 15.14
C GLU A 109 4.17 7.16 13.73
N PHE A 110 3.77 5.96 13.28
CA PHE A 110 4.02 5.51 11.92
C PHE A 110 3.38 6.43 10.89
N SER A 111 2.13 6.86 11.10
CA SER A 111 1.45 7.73 10.13
C SER A 111 2.16 9.06 9.95
N SER A 112 2.72 9.64 11.01
CA SER A 112 3.52 10.86 10.96
C SER A 112 4.81 10.68 10.14
N VAL A 113 5.49 9.54 10.30
CA VAL A 113 6.69 9.22 9.51
C VAL A 113 6.35 9.04 8.03
N PHE A 114 5.29 8.28 7.72
CA PHE A 114 4.83 8.10 6.35
C PHE A 114 4.37 9.42 5.72
N PHE A 115 3.64 10.26 6.45
CA PHE A 115 3.27 11.60 6.00
C PHE A 115 4.48 12.46 5.67
N THR A 116 5.46 12.52 6.58
CA THR A 116 6.66 13.34 6.41
C THR A 116 7.48 12.87 5.21
N LYS A 117 7.64 11.56 5.05
CA LYS A 117 8.22 11.00 3.83
C LYS A 117 7.44 11.56 2.61
N CYS A 118 6.10 11.57 2.62
CA CYS A 118 5.25 11.90 1.45
C CYS A 118 5.45 13.34 1.04
N LYS A 119 5.41 14.21 2.04
CA LYS A 119 5.71 15.63 1.90
C LYS A 119 7.10 15.84 1.31
N SER A 120 8.13 15.14 1.79
CA SER A 120 9.50 15.26 1.24
C SER A 120 9.59 14.87 -0.25
N LEU A 121 8.89 13.82 -0.68
CA LEU A 121 8.87 13.42 -2.09
C LEU A 121 8.18 14.48 -2.96
N LEU A 122 6.95 14.85 -2.61
CA LEU A 122 6.15 15.81 -3.39
C LEU A 122 6.79 17.21 -3.43
N GLN A 123 7.54 17.59 -2.40
CA GLN A 123 8.27 18.87 -2.36
C GLN A 123 9.61 18.84 -3.12
N LYS A 124 10.15 17.67 -3.48
CA LYS A 124 11.39 17.56 -4.28
C LYS A 124 11.09 17.87 -5.75
N LYS A 125 11.01 19.17 -6.06
CA LYS A 125 10.61 19.72 -7.38
C LYS A 125 11.33 19.07 -8.57
N GLU A 126 12.66 18.94 -8.50
CA GLU A 126 13.46 18.34 -9.58
C GLU A 126 13.04 16.89 -9.89
N LEU A 127 12.78 16.10 -8.83
CA LEU A 127 12.37 14.71 -9.00
C LEU A 127 10.94 14.65 -9.53
N MET A 128 10.01 15.43 -8.96
CA MET A 128 8.62 15.47 -9.45
C MET A 128 8.53 15.92 -10.91
N GLN A 129 9.36 16.88 -11.32
CA GLN A 129 9.47 17.32 -12.71
C GLN A 129 9.97 16.19 -13.60
N TYR A 130 11.06 15.51 -13.22
CA TYR A 130 11.55 14.34 -13.94
C TYR A 130 10.48 13.25 -14.09
N LEU A 131 9.72 12.97 -13.02
CA LEU A 131 8.66 11.96 -13.05
C LEU A 131 7.55 12.33 -14.03
N LYS A 132 7.17 13.61 -14.08
CA LYS A 132 6.17 14.13 -15.02
C LYS A 132 6.65 14.07 -16.47
N GLU A 133 7.87 14.50 -16.74
CA GLU A 133 8.46 14.48 -18.08
C GLU A 133 8.74 13.05 -18.58
N SER A 134 8.92 12.12 -17.65
CA SER A 134 9.18 10.72 -17.96
C SER A 134 8.01 9.98 -18.61
N ARG A 135 6.76 10.50 -18.55
CA ARG A 135 5.56 9.90 -19.16
C ARG A 135 5.43 8.40 -18.86
N PHE A 136 5.11 8.09 -17.61
CA PHE A 136 4.83 6.72 -17.18
C PHE A 136 3.45 6.26 -17.65
N ASP A 137 3.33 4.97 -17.99
CA ASP A 137 2.06 4.37 -18.41
C ASP A 137 1.20 4.01 -17.20
N VAL A 138 1.82 3.63 -16.08
CA VAL A 138 1.14 3.24 -14.84
C VAL A 138 2.01 3.50 -13.62
N VAL A 139 1.38 3.88 -12.51
CA VAL A 139 2.00 3.88 -11.18
C VAL A 139 1.67 2.59 -10.44
N PHE A 140 2.67 1.83 -10.06
CA PHE A 140 2.53 0.65 -9.22
C PHE A 140 2.94 0.99 -7.78
N THR A 141 2.02 0.85 -6.83
CA THR A 141 2.26 1.36 -5.48
C THR A 141 1.67 0.47 -4.40
N ASP A 142 2.37 0.38 -3.28
CA ASP A 142 1.73 0.03 -2.01
C ASP A 142 1.11 1.31 -1.43
N PRO A 143 -0.22 1.40 -1.43
CA PRO A 143 -0.91 2.66 -1.20
C PRO A 143 -1.11 2.98 0.29
N ILE A 144 -0.45 2.24 1.21
CA ILE A 144 -0.48 2.57 2.63
C ILE A 144 -0.23 4.06 2.82
N LEU A 145 -1.20 4.70 3.48
CA LEU A 145 -1.23 6.12 3.79
C LEU A 145 -1.02 7.02 2.56
N MET A 146 -1.68 6.69 1.45
CA MET A 146 -1.92 7.56 0.28
C MET A 146 -0.72 8.01 -0.55
N TYR A 147 0.46 7.48 -0.26
CA TYR A 147 1.72 7.92 -0.85
C TYR A 147 1.75 7.85 -2.39
N GLY A 148 1.49 6.68 -2.95
CA GLY A 148 1.41 6.48 -4.39
C GLY A 148 0.19 7.08 -5.07
N PRO A 149 -1.04 6.98 -4.50
CA PRO A 149 -2.20 7.66 -5.07
C PRO A 149 -1.98 9.15 -5.31
N LEU A 150 -1.39 9.87 -4.35
CA LEU A 150 -1.10 11.31 -4.49
C LEU A 150 -0.10 11.59 -5.62
N VAL A 151 0.95 10.78 -5.72
CA VAL A 151 1.93 10.89 -6.82
C VAL A 151 1.27 10.60 -8.16
N ALA A 152 0.43 9.56 -8.24
CA ALA A 152 -0.24 9.19 -9.47
C ALA A 152 -1.25 10.24 -9.94
N GLU A 153 -2.00 10.83 -9.01
CA GLU A 153 -2.90 11.97 -9.27
C GLU A 153 -2.11 13.18 -9.80
N TYR A 154 -0.98 13.53 -9.16
CA TYR A 154 -0.10 14.61 -9.61
C TYR A 154 0.41 14.40 -11.04
N LEU A 155 0.72 13.15 -11.40
CA LEU A 155 1.19 12.78 -12.72
C LEU A 155 0.05 12.58 -13.73
N SER A 156 -1.19 12.47 -13.26
CA SER A 156 -2.38 12.11 -14.05
C SER A 156 -2.20 10.77 -14.78
N VAL A 157 -1.68 9.77 -14.07
CA VAL A 157 -1.36 8.43 -14.59
C VAL A 157 -2.22 7.40 -13.84
N PRO A 158 -2.78 6.37 -14.51
CA PRO A 158 -3.52 5.31 -13.83
C PRO A 158 -2.62 4.56 -12.85
N PHE A 159 -3.19 3.98 -11.80
CA PHE A 159 -2.41 3.30 -10.77
C PHE A 159 -2.98 1.97 -10.34
N VAL A 160 -2.06 1.06 -10.02
CA VAL A 160 -2.32 -0.30 -9.55
C VAL A 160 -1.86 -0.39 -8.11
N TYR A 161 -2.76 -0.84 -7.25
CA TYR A 161 -2.49 -1.01 -5.83
C TYR A 161 -1.98 -2.39 -5.51
N PHE A 162 -0.99 -2.42 -4.62
CA PHE A 162 -0.38 -3.63 -4.07
C PHE A 162 -0.48 -3.58 -2.55
N LEU A 163 -1.58 -4.10 -2.01
CA LEU A 163 -1.94 -3.88 -0.60
C LEU A 163 -2.39 -5.18 0.05
N ARG A 164 -2.25 -5.26 1.37
CA ARG A 164 -2.98 -6.25 2.18
C ARG A 164 -4.35 -5.69 2.59
N GLY A 165 -4.36 -4.45 3.06
CA GLY A 165 -5.53 -3.66 3.45
C GLY A 165 -5.10 -2.25 3.82
N PHE A 166 -6.06 -1.37 4.10
CA PHE A 166 -5.79 -0.06 4.69
C PHE A 166 -6.20 -0.02 6.16
N PRO A 167 -5.53 0.82 6.98
CA PRO A 167 -6.08 1.16 8.28
C PRO A 167 -7.54 1.64 8.14
N CYS A 168 -8.34 1.36 9.17
CA CYS A 168 -9.67 1.95 9.32
C CYS A 168 -10.71 1.55 8.26
N GLY A 169 -10.49 0.42 7.58
CA GLY A 169 -11.40 -0.09 6.55
C GLY A 169 -11.52 0.81 5.31
N MET A 170 -10.55 1.70 5.08
CA MET A 170 -10.58 2.65 3.97
C MET A 170 -10.56 1.97 2.59
N ASP A 171 -9.91 0.81 2.49
CA ASP A 171 -9.93 -0.01 1.28
C ASP A 171 -11.32 -0.57 0.99
N SER A 172 -12.00 -1.05 2.02
CA SER A 172 -13.38 -1.56 1.92
C SER A 172 -14.35 -0.44 1.51
N ALA A 173 -14.20 0.75 2.09
CA ALA A 173 -14.99 1.92 1.71
C ALA A 173 -14.72 2.36 0.26
N ALA A 174 -13.45 2.47 -0.13
CA ALA A 174 -13.05 2.89 -1.48
C ALA A 174 -13.49 1.94 -2.59
N THR A 175 -13.51 0.65 -2.29
CA THR A 175 -13.88 -0.41 -3.22
C THR A 175 -15.36 -0.73 -3.20
N GLN A 176 -16.15 -0.04 -2.38
CA GLN A 176 -17.57 -0.30 -2.16
C GLN A 176 -17.84 -1.77 -1.78
N CYS A 177 -16.88 -2.40 -1.08
CA CYS A 177 -16.96 -3.77 -0.59
C CYS A 177 -17.28 -3.73 0.91
N PRO A 178 -18.56 -3.79 1.32
CA PRO A 178 -18.94 -3.71 2.73
C PRO A 178 -18.28 -4.81 3.57
N SER A 179 -17.77 -4.41 4.74
CA SER A 179 -17.21 -5.30 5.77
C SER A 179 -17.97 -5.07 7.09
N PRO A 180 -19.09 -5.79 7.29
CA PRO A 180 -19.98 -5.51 8.40
C PRO A 180 -19.43 -6.04 9.73
N PRO A 181 -19.50 -5.23 10.81
CA PRO A 181 -18.89 -5.55 12.10
C PRO A 181 -19.60 -6.69 12.85
N SER A 182 -20.78 -7.12 12.38
CA SER A 182 -21.54 -8.22 12.99
C SER A 182 -20.85 -9.58 12.81
N TYR A 183 -20.11 -9.77 11.70
CA TYR A 183 -19.39 -11.03 11.42
C TYR A 183 -17.92 -10.82 11.05
N VAL A 184 -17.52 -9.67 10.51
CA VAL A 184 -16.10 -9.36 10.25
C VAL A 184 -15.50 -8.64 11.46
N PRO A 185 -14.44 -9.18 12.09
CA PRO A 185 -13.77 -8.47 13.17
C PRO A 185 -13.05 -7.23 12.63
N ARG A 186 -12.98 -6.18 13.46
CA ARG A 186 -12.12 -5.03 13.19
C ARG A 186 -10.72 -5.31 13.72
N PHE A 187 -9.72 -4.70 13.06
CA PHE A 187 -8.33 -4.75 13.48
C PHE A 187 -8.23 -4.40 14.99
N PHE A 188 -7.42 -5.14 15.76
CA PHE A 188 -7.27 -5.07 17.22
C PHE A 188 -8.39 -5.67 18.09
N LEU A 189 -9.52 -6.07 17.51
CA LEU A 189 -10.63 -6.69 18.22
C LEU A 189 -10.79 -8.14 17.79
N ASP A 190 -9.73 -8.93 17.96
CA ASP A 190 -9.81 -10.37 17.78
C ASP A 190 -10.70 -10.98 18.86
N GLY A 191 -11.75 -11.66 18.40
CA GLY A 191 -12.64 -12.47 19.22
C GLY A 191 -12.76 -13.84 18.57
N SER A 192 -12.63 -14.87 19.38
CA SER A 192 -12.79 -16.29 19.00
C SER A 192 -13.97 -16.54 18.05
N ASP A 193 -13.82 -17.56 17.19
CA ASP A 193 -14.79 -18.01 16.18
C ASP A 193 -16.19 -18.33 16.74
N SER A 194 -16.32 -18.51 18.07
CA SER A 194 -17.61 -18.64 18.77
C SER A 194 -18.02 -17.30 19.40
N ARG A 195 -18.74 -16.44 18.66
CA ARG A 195 -19.08 -15.09 19.13
C ARG A 195 -20.39 -15.06 19.94
N MET A 196 -20.28 -14.83 21.25
CA MET A 196 -21.40 -14.39 22.08
C MET A 196 -21.86 -12.97 21.67
N PHE A 197 -23.14 -12.64 21.89
CA PHE A 197 -23.72 -11.32 21.60
C PHE A 197 -22.90 -10.14 22.15
N SER A 198 -22.33 -10.29 23.35
CA SER A 198 -21.49 -9.26 23.98
C SER A 198 -20.23 -8.91 23.18
N GLN A 199 -19.66 -9.87 22.45
CA GLN A 199 -18.51 -9.62 21.60
C GLN A 199 -18.90 -8.85 20.33
N GLN A 200 -20.07 -9.15 19.76
CA GLN A 200 -20.60 -8.40 18.61
C GLN A 200 -20.88 -6.94 18.97
N VAL A 201 -21.43 -6.69 20.16
CA VAL A 201 -21.64 -5.33 20.67
C VAL A 201 -20.31 -4.58 20.84
N LYS A 202 -19.26 -5.25 21.34
CA LYS A 202 -17.90 -4.65 21.44
C LYS A 202 -17.33 -4.29 20.08
N THR A 203 -17.43 -5.19 19.09
CA THR A 203 -16.96 -4.93 17.72
C THR A 203 -17.75 -3.79 17.06
N MET A 204 -19.07 -3.74 17.27
CA MET A 204 -19.91 -2.66 16.76
C MET A 204 -19.54 -1.31 17.38
N LEU A 205 -19.30 -1.26 18.70
CA LEU A 205 -18.86 -0.04 19.39
C LEU A 205 -17.47 0.40 18.91
N GLY A 206 -16.54 -0.55 18.75
CA GLY A 206 -15.21 -0.28 18.19
C GLY A 206 -15.25 0.30 16.78
N ASN A 207 -16.17 -0.20 15.93
CA ASN A 207 -16.40 0.33 14.59
C ASN A 207 -17.02 1.74 14.61
N LEU A 208 -17.94 2.03 15.54
CA LEU A 208 -18.51 3.38 15.69
C LEU A 208 -17.43 4.40 16.08
N LEU A 209 -16.52 3.98 16.96
CA LEU A 209 -15.41 4.80 17.43
C LEU A 209 -14.29 4.94 16.38
N GLU A 210 -14.25 4.05 15.37
CA GLU A 210 -13.24 4.00 14.31
C GLU A 210 -13.09 5.33 13.59
N LEU A 211 -14.19 5.98 13.24
CA LEU A 211 -14.14 7.29 12.59
C LEU A 211 -13.40 8.34 13.42
N PHE A 212 -13.50 8.29 14.76
CA PHE A 212 -12.85 9.26 15.64
C PHE A 212 -11.37 8.99 15.84
N TYR A 213 -10.98 7.75 16.12
CA TYR A 213 -9.55 7.42 16.32
C TYR A 213 -8.79 7.31 14.99
N CYS A 214 -9.45 7.09 13.86
CA CYS A 214 -8.76 7.03 12.58
C CYS A 214 -8.50 8.39 11.94
N LYS A 215 -9.29 9.41 12.29
CA LYS A 215 -9.16 10.74 11.71
C LYS A 215 -7.74 11.33 11.82
N PRO A 216 -7.05 11.29 12.99
CA PRO A 216 -5.71 11.85 13.11
C PRO A 216 -4.63 11.14 12.29
N ILE A 217 -4.86 9.89 11.87
CA ILE A 217 -3.95 9.16 10.97
C ILE A 217 -3.88 9.85 9.60
N TYR A 218 -4.96 10.51 9.19
CA TYR A 218 -5.15 11.02 7.85
C TYR A 218 -5.27 12.55 7.75
N ASP A 219 -5.55 13.26 8.85
CA ASP A 219 -5.74 14.73 8.89
C ASP A 219 -4.62 15.50 8.17
N ASN A 220 -3.36 15.12 8.37
CA ASN A 220 -2.23 15.80 7.74
C ASN A 220 -2.25 15.73 6.21
N PHE A 221 -2.87 14.70 5.62
CA PHE A 221 -2.95 14.56 4.18
C PHE A 221 -3.95 15.52 3.52
N GLU A 222 -4.91 16.06 4.27
CA GLU A 222 -5.79 17.13 3.76
C GLU A 222 -4.97 18.37 3.39
N GLU A 223 -4.12 18.79 4.33
CA GLU A 223 -3.28 19.96 4.18
C GLU A 223 -2.29 19.76 3.03
N LEU A 224 -1.65 18.60 2.95
CA LEU A 224 -0.72 18.27 1.87
C LEU A 224 -1.41 18.24 0.50
N ALA A 225 -2.60 17.66 0.41
CA ALA A 225 -3.36 17.66 -0.84
C ALA A 225 -3.78 19.08 -1.25
N TYR A 226 -4.19 19.90 -0.30
CA TYR A 226 -4.48 21.31 -0.56
C TYR A 226 -3.22 22.08 -1.01
N GLU A 227 -2.06 21.84 -0.37
CA GLU A 227 -0.79 22.44 -0.75
C GLU A 227 -0.41 22.09 -2.20
N VAL A 228 -0.61 20.83 -2.61
CA VAL A 228 -0.18 20.28 -3.91
C VAL A 228 -1.17 20.59 -5.02
N PHE A 229 -2.47 20.34 -4.81
CA PHE A 229 -3.51 20.43 -5.83
C PHE A 229 -4.31 21.74 -5.80
N LYS A 230 -4.15 22.56 -4.76
CA LYS A 230 -4.91 23.82 -4.55
C LYS A 230 -6.44 23.64 -4.52
N LYS A 231 -6.90 22.43 -4.24
CA LYS A 231 -8.32 22.08 -4.16
C LYS A 231 -8.66 21.73 -2.71
N LYS A 232 -9.69 22.38 -2.15
CA LYS A 232 -10.23 22.00 -0.85
C LYS A 232 -11.08 20.75 -1.03
N ALA A 233 -10.71 19.68 -0.34
CA ALA A 233 -11.48 18.46 -0.18
C ALA A 233 -11.19 17.97 1.23
N THR A 234 -12.19 17.43 1.91
CA THR A 234 -11.94 16.76 3.20
C THR A 234 -11.04 15.55 2.98
N VAL A 235 -10.30 15.14 4.01
CA VAL A 235 -9.55 13.87 4.01
C VAL A 235 -10.39 12.71 3.47
N THR A 236 -11.66 12.61 3.89
CA THR A 236 -12.54 11.50 3.52
C THR A 236 -12.91 11.55 2.04
N GLU A 237 -13.20 12.73 1.50
CA GLU A 237 -13.49 12.91 0.07
C GLU A 237 -12.26 12.63 -0.79
N LEU A 238 -11.09 13.16 -0.39
CA LEU A 238 -9.84 12.93 -1.08
C LEU A 238 -9.47 11.44 -1.08
N LEU A 239 -9.56 10.79 0.08
CA LEU A 239 -9.33 9.36 0.23
C LEU A 239 -10.29 8.56 -0.63
N SER A 240 -11.59 8.85 -0.58
CA SER A 240 -12.58 8.16 -1.38
C SER A 240 -12.30 8.34 -2.88
N GLN A 241 -11.97 9.55 -3.32
CA GLN A 241 -11.68 9.85 -4.73
C GLN A 241 -10.41 9.13 -5.19
N LEU A 242 -9.29 9.35 -4.50
CA LEU A 242 -8.00 8.77 -4.87
C LEU A 242 -8.05 7.24 -4.84
N LEU A 243 -8.64 6.65 -3.80
CA LEU A 243 -8.69 5.20 -3.68
C LEU A 243 -9.68 4.60 -4.69
N SER A 244 -10.84 5.19 -4.90
CA SER A 244 -11.83 4.65 -5.85
C SER A 244 -11.35 4.66 -7.32
N HIS A 245 -10.40 5.53 -7.68
CA HIS A 245 -9.82 5.60 -9.02
C HIS A 245 -8.73 4.53 -9.29
N GLY A 246 -8.44 3.66 -8.33
CA GLY A 246 -7.52 2.53 -8.51
C GLY A 246 -7.94 1.62 -9.65
N SER A 247 -7.08 1.51 -10.67
CA SER A 247 -7.39 0.74 -11.87
C SER A 247 -7.44 -0.77 -11.59
N ILE A 248 -6.49 -1.27 -10.79
CA ILE A 248 -6.44 -2.67 -10.34
C ILE A 248 -6.04 -2.71 -8.86
N TRP A 249 -6.68 -3.59 -8.11
CA TRP A 249 -6.38 -3.89 -6.71
C TRP A 249 -5.74 -5.26 -6.60
N LEU A 250 -4.40 -5.33 -6.56
CA LEU A 250 -3.68 -6.54 -6.24
C LEU A 250 -3.68 -6.74 -4.71
N ARG A 251 -4.56 -7.63 -4.26
CA ARG A 251 -4.79 -7.94 -2.85
C ARG A 251 -3.81 -9.02 -2.39
N ARG A 252 -2.88 -8.68 -1.51
CA ARG A 252 -1.90 -9.59 -0.88
C ARG A 252 -2.50 -10.50 0.19
N ILE A 253 -3.65 -11.07 -0.12
CA ILE A 253 -4.40 -11.99 0.73
C ILE A 253 -4.93 -13.13 -0.15
N ASP A 254 -5.18 -14.27 0.47
CA ASP A 254 -5.83 -15.42 -0.17
C ASP A 254 -7.23 -15.55 0.43
N PHE A 255 -8.24 -15.65 -0.43
CA PHE A 255 -9.64 -15.66 -0.02
C PHE A 255 -9.98 -16.84 0.92
N VAL A 256 -9.16 -17.90 0.95
CA VAL A 256 -9.36 -19.06 1.83
C VAL A 256 -9.10 -18.72 3.31
N PHE A 257 -8.25 -17.73 3.59
CA PHE A 257 -7.87 -17.34 4.95
C PHE A 257 -8.55 -16.06 5.44
N GLU A 258 -9.43 -15.46 4.62
CA GLU A 258 -10.04 -14.17 4.90
C GLU A 258 -11.54 -14.32 5.17
N TYR A 259 -12.10 -13.37 5.92
CA TYR A 259 -13.54 -13.33 6.13
C TYR A 259 -14.29 -13.05 4.80
N PRO A 260 -15.54 -13.53 4.67
CA PRO A 260 -16.33 -13.29 3.46
C PRO A 260 -16.45 -11.79 3.17
N MET A 261 -16.04 -11.41 1.97
CA MET A 261 -16.12 -10.04 1.49
C MET A 261 -16.47 -9.98 -0.01
N PRO A 262 -17.17 -8.93 -0.46
CA PRO A 262 -17.41 -8.73 -1.89
C PRO A 262 -16.11 -8.58 -2.69
N VAL A 263 -16.17 -8.98 -3.96
CA VAL A 263 -15.03 -8.91 -4.89
C VAL A 263 -15.43 -8.07 -6.10
N MET A 264 -14.70 -6.99 -6.35
CA MET A 264 -14.92 -6.17 -7.53
C MET A 264 -14.18 -6.74 -8.75
N PRO A 265 -14.65 -6.49 -9.99
CA PRO A 265 -14.00 -7.02 -11.19
C PRO A 265 -12.53 -6.63 -11.37
N ASN A 266 -12.10 -5.51 -10.77
CA ASN A 266 -10.73 -5.03 -10.80
C ASN A 266 -9.89 -5.49 -9.59
N MET A 267 -10.38 -6.42 -8.78
CA MET A 267 -9.63 -7.03 -7.68
C MET A 267 -9.00 -8.36 -8.11
N VAL A 268 -7.73 -8.53 -7.78
CA VAL A 268 -6.99 -9.77 -8.02
C VAL A 268 -6.31 -10.20 -6.73
N PHE A 269 -6.65 -11.37 -6.24
CA PHE A 269 -6.02 -11.97 -5.06
C PHE A 269 -4.68 -12.60 -5.46
N ILE A 270 -3.63 -12.15 -4.78
CA ILE A 270 -2.24 -12.57 -5.00
C ILE A 270 -1.60 -13.04 -3.67
N GLY A 271 -2.41 -13.67 -2.83
CA GLY A 271 -1.93 -14.35 -1.62
C GLY A 271 -0.83 -15.38 -1.95
N GLY A 272 0.09 -15.58 -1.02
CA GLY A 272 1.22 -16.52 -1.20
C GLY A 272 2.36 -15.99 -2.09
N ILE A 273 2.31 -14.74 -2.57
CA ILE A 273 3.39 -14.16 -3.39
C ILE A 273 4.75 -14.12 -2.70
N HIS A 274 4.79 -14.19 -1.37
CA HIS A 274 6.01 -14.24 -0.55
C HIS A 274 6.55 -15.64 -0.34
N CYS A 275 5.81 -16.68 -0.71
CA CYS A 275 6.29 -18.04 -0.60
C CYS A 275 7.40 -18.26 -1.64
N GLY A 276 8.61 -18.56 -1.16
CA GLY A 276 9.72 -19.00 -2.02
C GLY A 276 9.39 -20.29 -2.77
N GLU A 277 10.34 -20.77 -3.58
CA GLU A 277 10.18 -22.00 -4.38
C GLU A 277 9.54 -23.15 -3.60
N LYS A 278 8.71 -23.94 -4.29
CA LYS A 278 7.97 -25.07 -3.73
C LYS A 278 8.86 -25.89 -2.80
N LYS A 279 8.63 -25.76 -1.49
CA LYS A 279 9.21 -26.67 -0.51
C LYS A 279 8.70 -28.08 -0.82
N LYS A 280 9.56 -29.08 -0.66
CA LYS A 280 9.18 -30.50 -0.81
C LYS A 280 7.89 -30.74 -0.01
N PRO A 281 6.90 -31.46 -0.57
CA PRO A 281 5.70 -31.80 0.18
C PRO A 281 6.11 -32.47 1.49
N LEU A 282 5.43 -32.11 2.58
CA LEU A 282 5.58 -32.78 3.86
C LEU A 282 5.34 -34.27 3.60
N SER A 283 6.27 -35.13 4.02
CA SER A 283 6.03 -36.57 4.00
C SER A 283 4.80 -36.84 4.87
N GLN A 284 3.77 -37.43 4.26
CA GLN A 284 2.62 -37.94 4.99
C GLN A 284 3.05 -39.05 5.96
#